data_AF-A0A0S1SHK9-F1
#
_entry.id   AF-A0A0S1SHK9-F1
#
_cell.length_a   1.000
_cell.length_b   1.000
_cell.length_c   1.000
_cell.angle_alpha   90.00
_cell.angle_beta   90.00
_cell.angle_gamma   90.00
#
_symmetry.space_group_name_H-M   'P 1'
#
loop_
_entity.id
_entity.type
_entity.pdbx_description
1 polymer ?
#
loop_
_entity_poly.entity_id
_entity_poly.type
_entity_poly.pdbx_seq_one_letter_code
_entity_poly.pdbx_strand_id
1 'polypeptide(L)'
;MLSLCVVSPVLAATKDCASVQQKSGGATAVATAGGGAAYQKCLFDEQEATIKQQLASYKNLIDRSKESVKTAYDAKINEENFTWKDVDLHMQSEEAERKLRVAQLGKDKEHAEQVQIEKNLLSRLQKIRSLTSSVHSKKVGRLQKRREAELSDYDSSLAEYELKLRQQKMAAF
;
A
#
# COMPACT_ATOMS: atom_id res chain seq x y z
N MET A 1 17.83 -8.63 -36.23
CA MET A 1 18.91 -9.44 -35.61
C MET A 1 19.81 -8.52 -34.81
N LEU A 2 19.78 -8.64 -33.48
CA LEU A 2 20.65 -8.06 -32.44
C LEU A 2 19.99 -8.48 -31.13
N SER A 3 20.64 -8.87 -30.04
CA SER A 3 21.96 -9.39 -29.73
C SER A 3 21.79 -9.90 -28.29
N LEU A 4 22.42 -11.02 -27.95
CA LEU A 4 22.25 -11.75 -26.69
C LEU A 4 22.41 -10.85 -25.45
N CYS A 5 21.41 -10.82 -24.57
CA CYS A 5 21.63 -10.57 -23.15
C CYS A 5 21.63 -11.93 -22.46
N VAL A 6 22.84 -12.35 -22.12
CA VAL A 6 23.18 -13.52 -21.31
C VAL A 6 22.44 -13.41 -19.98
N VAL A 7 21.37 -14.19 -19.83
CA VAL A 7 20.82 -14.48 -18.51
C VAL A 7 21.79 -15.46 -17.88
N SER A 8 22.75 -14.95 -17.11
CA SER A 8 23.56 -15.79 -16.24
C SER A 8 22.59 -16.57 -15.34
N PRO A 9 22.54 -17.91 -15.42
CA PRO A 9 21.92 -18.65 -14.35
C PRO A 9 22.85 -18.44 -13.17
N VAL A 10 22.39 -17.71 -12.15
CA VAL A 10 22.92 -17.91 -10.82
C VAL A 10 22.68 -19.39 -10.55
N LEU A 11 23.72 -20.22 -10.75
CA LEU A 11 23.75 -21.59 -10.28
C LEU A 11 23.62 -21.48 -8.76
N ALA A 12 22.38 -21.44 -8.28
CA ALA A 12 22.08 -21.98 -6.98
C ALA A 12 22.60 -23.42 -7.06
N ALA A 13 23.65 -23.73 -6.31
CA ALA A 13 24.12 -25.08 -6.15
C ALA A 13 22.95 -25.90 -5.57
N THR A 14 22.15 -26.50 -6.45
CA THR A 14 21.15 -27.50 -6.08
C THR A 14 21.96 -28.67 -5.56
N LYS A 15 21.95 -28.86 -4.24
CA LYS A 15 22.55 -30.02 -3.60
C LYS A 15 21.71 -31.24 -3.99
N ASP A 16 21.91 -31.78 -5.18
CA ASP A 16 21.15 -32.92 -5.71
C ASP A 16 21.02 -34.01 -4.65
N CYS A 17 19.85 -34.14 -4.03
CA CYS A 17 19.64 -35.13 -2.96
C CYS A 17 19.80 -36.57 -3.46
N ALA A 18 19.67 -36.79 -4.77
CA ALA A 18 20.00 -38.05 -5.44
C ALA A 18 21.44 -38.53 -5.14
N SER A 19 22.40 -37.60 -5.01
CA SER A 19 23.80 -37.92 -4.67
C SER A 19 23.99 -38.31 -3.20
N VAL A 20 23.09 -37.87 -2.31
CA VAL A 20 23.05 -38.24 -0.88
C VAL A 20 22.46 -39.64 -0.70
N GLN A 21 21.48 -40.02 -1.53
CA GLN A 21 20.92 -41.37 -1.57
C GLN A 21 21.97 -42.43 -1.97
N GLN A 22 22.79 -42.16 -3.01
CA GLN A 22 23.85 -43.09 -3.45
C GLN A 22 24.93 -43.37 -2.40
N LYS A 23 25.29 -42.38 -1.56
CA LYS A 23 26.28 -42.57 -0.48
C LYS A 23 25.78 -43.47 0.66
N SER A 24 24.47 -43.67 0.77
CA SER A 24 23.86 -44.54 1.79
C SER A 24 23.74 -46.02 1.38
N GLY A 25 24.01 -46.34 0.11
CA GLY A 25 23.91 -47.69 -0.46
C GLY A 25 25.25 -48.42 -0.66
N GLY A 26 26.38 -47.85 -0.18
CA GLY A 26 27.70 -48.47 -0.28
C GLY A 26 27.92 -49.52 0.80
N ALA A 27 28.28 -50.73 0.40
CA ALA A 27 28.54 -51.88 1.26
C ALA A 27 29.71 -51.62 2.24
N THR A 28 29.42 -51.15 3.43
CA THR A 28 30.14 -51.49 4.68
C THR A 28 29.27 -51.05 5.85
N ALA A 29 28.89 -52.03 6.67
CA ALA A 29 27.94 -51.89 7.76
C ALA A 29 28.48 -50.98 8.88
N VAL A 30 27.99 -49.74 8.95
CA VAL A 30 27.76 -49.00 10.20
C VAL A 30 26.41 -48.29 10.10
N ALA A 31 25.43 -48.85 10.82
CA ALA A 31 24.18 -48.24 11.29
C ALA A 31 23.33 -47.43 10.29
N THR A 32 22.30 -48.14 9.82
CA THR A 32 20.99 -47.75 9.28
C THR A 32 20.17 -46.75 10.12
N ALA A 33 20.77 -45.68 10.65
CA ALA A 33 20.04 -44.60 11.35
C ALA A 33 20.33 -43.18 10.82
N GLY A 34 21.51 -42.94 10.23
CA GLY A 34 21.93 -41.59 9.80
C GLY A 34 21.67 -41.26 8.32
N GLY A 35 21.71 -42.26 7.43
CA GLY A 35 21.61 -42.05 5.98
C GLY A 35 20.23 -41.63 5.49
N GLY A 36 19.17 -42.24 6.02
CA GLY A 36 17.78 -41.86 5.73
C GLY A 36 17.43 -40.47 6.28
N ALA A 37 17.92 -40.15 7.48
CA ALA A 37 17.74 -38.81 8.08
C ALA A 37 18.50 -37.73 7.29
N ALA A 38 19.70 -38.02 6.79
CA ALA A 38 20.47 -37.08 5.95
C ALA A 38 19.81 -36.85 4.58
N TYR A 39 19.25 -37.90 3.98
CA TYR A 39 18.50 -37.79 2.72
C TYR A 39 17.18 -37.03 2.90
N GLN A 40 16.39 -37.33 3.95
CA GLN A 40 15.18 -36.58 4.28
C GLN A 40 15.49 -35.10 4.54
N LYS A 41 16.54 -34.81 5.33
CA LYS A 41 16.97 -33.43 5.58
C LYS A 41 17.34 -32.70 4.29
N CYS A 42 18.04 -33.37 3.38
CA CYS A 42 18.36 -32.80 2.07
C CYS A 42 17.09 -32.44 1.28
N LEU A 43 16.10 -33.36 1.21
CA LEU A 43 14.83 -33.11 0.53
C LEU A 43 14.06 -31.93 1.15
N PHE A 44 14.04 -31.83 2.48
CA PHE A 44 13.45 -30.68 3.17
C PHE A 44 14.18 -29.38 2.84
N ASP A 45 15.51 -29.37 2.84
CA ASP A 45 16.32 -28.19 2.52
C ASP A 45 16.09 -27.72 1.06
N GLU A 46 15.98 -28.65 0.09
CA GLU A 46 15.65 -28.33 -1.31
C GLU A 46 14.22 -27.77 -1.47
N GLN A 47 13.24 -28.35 -0.78
CA GLN A 47 11.87 -27.84 -0.78
C GLN A 47 11.78 -26.46 -0.15
N GLU A 48 12.47 -26.24 0.97
CA GLU A 48 12.53 -24.95 1.66
C GLU A 48 13.20 -23.88 0.78
N ALA A 49 14.27 -24.25 0.05
CA ALA A 49 14.89 -23.36 -0.93
C ALA A 49 13.92 -22.98 -2.06
N THR A 50 13.14 -23.96 -2.55
CA THR A 50 12.11 -23.71 -3.57
C THR A 50 11.00 -22.80 -3.06
N ILE A 51 10.49 -23.04 -1.84
CA ILE A 51 9.48 -22.19 -1.19
C ILE A 51 10.01 -20.76 -1.06
N LYS A 52 11.25 -20.58 -0.56
CA LYS A 52 11.88 -19.25 -0.44
C LYS A 52 12.00 -18.53 -1.78
N GLN A 53 12.40 -19.23 -2.84
CA GLN A 53 12.50 -18.64 -4.17
C GLN A 53 11.13 -18.20 -4.72
N GLN A 54 10.10 -19.03 -4.55
CA GLN A 54 8.73 -18.70 -4.95
C GLN A 54 8.17 -17.52 -4.14
N LEU A 55 8.40 -17.50 -2.83
CA LEU A 55 8.02 -16.39 -1.95
C LEU A 55 8.70 -15.08 -2.33
N ALA A 56 10.00 -15.11 -2.63
CA ALA A 56 10.72 -13.92 -3.05
C ALA A 56 10.15 -13.34 -4.36
N SER A 57 9.83 -14.22 -5.33
CA SER A 57 9.19 -13.81 -6.59
C SER A 57 7.81 -13.19 -6.36
N TYR A 58 6.97 -13.84 -5.56
CA TYR A 58 5.63 -13.34 -5.24
C TYR A 58 5.67 -12.04 -4.46
N LYS A 59 6.55 -11.93 -3.46
CA LYS A 59 6.79 -10.69 -2.71
C LYS A 59 7.19 -9.53 -3.62
N ASN A 60 8.08 -9.74 -4.59
CA ASN A 60 8.45 -8.69 -5.56
C ASN A 60 7.27 -8.24 -6.43
N LEU A 61 6.29 -9.10 -6.68
CA LEU A 61 5.06 -8.74 -7.39
C LEU A 61 4.13 -7.94 -6.48
N ILE A 62 3.94 -8.39 -5.24
CA ILE A 62 3.18 -7.68 -4.21
C ILE A 62 3.74 -6.29 -3.94
N ASP A 63 5.05 -6.14 -3.79
CA ASP A 63 5.70 -4.86 -3.51
C ASP A 63 5.47 -3.85 -4.65
N ARG A 64 5.52 -4.30 -5.91
CA ARG A 64 5.16 -3.47 -7.07
C ARG A 64 3.69 -3.04 -7.06
N SER A 65 2.79 -3.97 -6.73
CA SER A 65 1.37 -3.66 -6.62
C SER A 65 1.08 -2.66 -5.49
N LYS A 66 1.71 -2.84 -4.32
CA LYS A 66 1.62 -1.89 -3.20
C LYS A 66 2.09 -0.49 -3.60
N GLU A 67 3.19 -0.38 -4.34
CA GLU A 67 3.70 0.91 -4.78
C GLU A 67 2.76 1.61 -5.78
N SER A 68 2.17 0.84 -6.68
CA SER A 68 1.12 1.34 -7.59
C SER A 68 -0.08 1.87 -6.81
N VAL A 69 -0.56 1.13 -5.81
CA VAL A 69 -1.66 1.56 -4.92
C VAL A 69 -1.31 2.83 -4.17
N LYS A 70 -0.14 2.91 -3.53
CA LYS A 70 0.31 4.13 -2.84
C LYS A 70 0.29 5.33 -3.77
N THR A 71 0.93 5.21 -4.93
CA THR A 71 1.00 6.28 -5.93
C THR A 71 -0.41 6.73 -6.38
N ALA A 72 -1.31 5.78 -6.63
CA ALA A 72 -2.67 6.09 -7.06
C ALA A 72 -3.48 6.84 -5.99
N TYR A 73 -3.37 6.46 -4.71
CA TYR A 73 -4.06 7.16 -3.63
C TYR A 73 -3.41 8.51 -3.30
N ASP A 74 -2.09 8.61 -3.38
CA ASP A 74 -1.37 9.87 -3.18
C ASP A 74 -1.77 10.89 -4.25
N ALA A 75 -1.90 10.46 -5.51
CA ALA A 75 -2.43 11.30 -6.59
C ALA A 75 -3.86 11.79 -6.29
N LYS A 76 -4.76 10.89 -5.88
CA LYS A 76 -6.15 11.25 -5.52
C LYS A 76 -6.24 12.22 -4.34
N ILE A 77 -5.40 12.02 -3.32
CA ILE A 77 -5.35 12.90 -2.15
C ILE A 77 -4.80 14.27 -2.53
N ASN A 78 -3.76 14.31 -3.36
CA ASN A 78 -3.16 15.56 -3.83
C ASN A 78 -4.14 16.36 -4.70
N GLU A 79 -4.85 15.70 -5.62
CA GLU A 79 -5.91 16.31 -6.42
C GLU A 79 -7.00 16.91 -5.51
N GLU A 80 -7.50 16.14 -4.55
CA GLU A 80 -8.50 16.59 -3.59
C GLU A 80 -8.02 17.79 -2.75
N ASN A 81 -6.77 17.78 -2.31
CA ASN A 81 -6.17 18.90 -1.57
C ASN A 81 -6.02 20.15 -2.46
N PHE A 82 -5.65 19.98 -3.72
CA PHE A 82 -5.51 21.08 -4.67
C PHE A 82 -6.85 21.75 -4.95
N THR A 83 -7.88 20.95 -5.28
CA THR A 83 -9.24 21.46 -5.51
C THR A 83 -9.80 22.13 -4.26
N TRP A 84 -9.57 21.56 -3.07
CA TRP A 84 -9.98 22.19 -1.82
C TRP A 84 -9.30 23.54 -1.60
N LYS A 85 -7.99 23.65 -1.86
CA LYS A 85 -7.24 24.90 -1.67
C LYS A 85 -7.81 26.03 -2.54
N ASP A 86 -8.14 25.74 -3.79
CA ASP A 86 -8.74 26.72 -4.70
C ASP A 86 -10.11 27.21 -4.19
N VAL A 87 -10.97 26.26 -3.79
CA VAL A 87 -12.28 26.55 -3.20
C VAL A 87 -12.17 27.35 -1.90
N ASP A 88 -11.24 27.00 -1.02
CA ASP A 88 -11.01 27.71 0.25
C ASP A 88 -10.52 29.14 0.02
N LEU A 89 -9.59 29.33 -0.93
CA LEU A 89 -9.09 30.65 -1.30
C LEU A 89 -10.20 31.55 -1.84
N HIS A 90 -11.07 31.03 -2.70
CA HIS A 90 -12.21 31.79 -3.20
C HIS A 90 -13.14 32.26 -2.07
N MET A 91 -13.49 31.36 -1.15
CA MET A 91 -14.31 31.71 0.02
C MET A 91 -13.61 32.70 0.96
N GLN A 92 -12.30 32.58 1.16
CA GLN A 92 -11.51 33.55 1.94
C GLN A 92 -11.56 34.95 1.33
N SER A 93 -11.45 35.05 0.00
CA SER A 93 -11.56 36.31 -0.71
C SER A 93 -12.94 36.94 -0.53
N GLU A 94 -14.00 36.15 -0.72
CA GLU A 94 -15.37 36.63 -0.53
C GLU A 94 -15.64 37.05 0.93
N GLU A 95 -15.09 36.33 1.91
CA GLU A 95 -15.16 36.73 3.32
C GLU A 95 -14.48 38.08 3.56
N ALA A 96 -13.30 38.30 2.98
CA ALA A 96 -12.55 39.54 3.12
C ALA A 96 -13.30 40.72 2.49
N GLU A 97 -13.86 40.54 1.30
CA GLU A 97 -14.67 41.56 0.63
C GLU A 97 -15.93 41.90 1.43
N ARG A 98 -16.62 40.92 2.00
CA ARG A 98 -17.79 41.16 2.85
C ARG A 98 -17.43 41.93 4.10
N LYS A 99 -16.32 41.60 4.76
CA LYS A 99 -15.81 42.36 5.91
C LYS A 99 -15.51 43.81 5.52
N LEU A 100 -14.94 44.03 4.34
CA LEU A 100 -14.67 45.36 3.80
C LEU A 100 -15.97 46.14 3.53
N ARG A 101 -16.99 45.51 2.92
CA ARG A 101 -18.31 46.13 2.71
C ARG A 101 -18.99 46.51 4.02
N VAL A 102 -18.96 45.63 5.03
CA VAL A 102 -19.46 45.94 6.38
C VAL A 102 -18.74 47.14 6.99
N ALA A 103 -17.42 47.25 6.80
CA ALA A 103 -16.64 48.37 7.29
C ALA A 103 -16.95 49.68 6.54
N GLN A 104 -17.15 49.61 5.22
CA GLN A 104 -17.46 50.77 4.37
C GLN A 104 -18.84 51.36 4.62
N LEU A 105 -19.84 50.52 4.91
CA LEU A 105 -21.20 50.96 5.23
C LEU A 105 -21.30 51.71 6.58
N GLY A 106 -20.24 51.67 7.40
CA GLY A 106 -20.16 52.45 8.63
C GLY A 106 -21.13 52.00 9.73
N LYS A 107 -21.45 52.92 10.64
CA LYS A 107 -22.39 52.70 11.77
C LYS A 107 -23.65 53.57 11.67
N ASP A 108 -23.85 54.22 10.53
CA ASP A 108 -24.93 55.17 10.35
C ASP A 108 -26.28 54.45 10.26
N LYS A 109 -27.32 55.05 10.82
CA LYS A 109 -28.67 54.45 10.86
C LYS A 109 -29.25 54.19 9.47
N GLU A 110 -28.83 54.97 8.48
CA GLU A 110 -29.29 54.86 7.08
C GLU A 110 -28.86 53.54 6.43
N HIS A 111 -27.72 52.96 6.85
CA HIS A 111 -27.19 51.70 6.31
C HIS A 111 -27.38 50.50 7.25
N ALA A 112 -28.13 50.65 8.34
CA ALA A 112 -28.25 49.61 9.37
C ALA A 112 -28.77 48.26 8.81
N GLU A 113 -29.75 48.29 7.92
CA GLU A 113 -30.29 47.08 7.28
C GLU A 113 -29.27 46.43 6.34
N GLN A 114 -28.56 47.23 5.52
CA GLN A 114 -27.50 46.72 4.64
C GLN A 114 -26.35 46.10 5.44
N VAL A 115 -25.92 46.74 6.53
CA VAL A 115 -24.91 46.19 7.45
C VAL A 115 -25.35 44.84 8.01
N GLN A 116 -26.63 44.72 8.41
CA GLN A 116 -27.15 43.47 8.93
C GLN A 116 -27.22 42.37 7.86
N ILE A 117 -27.61 42.71 6.63
CA ILE A 117 -27.61 41.79 5.49
C ILE A 117 -26.17 41.28 5.23
N GLU A 118 -25.18 42.16 5.16
CA GLU A 118 -23.79 41.77 4.90
C GLU A 118 -23.21 40.92 6.04
N LYS A 119 -23.52 41.23 7.31
CA LYS A 119 -23.15 40.38 8.46
C LYS A 119 -23.77 38.99 8.37
N ASN A 120 -25.05 38.90 7.98
CA ASN A 120 -25.74 37.62 7.81
C ASN A 120 -25.11 36.81 6.67
N LEU A 121 -24.78 37.45 5.54
CA LEU A 121 -24.12 36.80 4.42
C LEU A 121 -22.71 36.32 4.79
N LEU A 122 -21.93 37.14 5.51
CA LEU A 122 -20.62 36.76 6.02
C LEU A 122 -20.70 35.54 6.95
N SER A 123 -21.63 35.54 7.91
CA SER A 123 -21.85 34.41 8.82
C SER A 123 -22.23 33.12 8.07
N ARG A 124 -23.11 33.24 7.07
CA ARG A 124 -23.48 32.10 6.20
C ARG A 124 -22.29 31.57 5.41
N LEU A 125 -21.48 32.45 4.85
CA LEU A 125 -20.27 32.09 4.10
C LEU A 125 -19.27 31.33 4.99
N GLN A 126 -19.01 31.85 6.19
CA GLN A 126 -18.15 31.18 7.18
C GLN A 126 -18.65 29.80 7.58
N LYS A 127 -19.98 29.65 7.76
CA LYS A 127 -20.60 28.36 8.04
C LYS A 127 -20.44 27.40 6.86
N ILE A 128 -20.67 27.86 5.63
CA ILE A 128 -20.48 27.05 4.42
C ILE A 128 -19.03 26.58 4.33
N ARG A 129 -18.07 27.49 4.48
CA ARG A 129 -16.64 27.19 4.44
C ARG A 129 -16.23 26.12 5.46
N SER A 130 -16.70 26.25 6.71
CA SER A 130 -16.44 25.26 7.76
C SER A 130 -17.02 23.88 7.42
N LEU A 131 -18.25 23.82 6.89
CA LEU A 131 -18.87 22.57 6.45
C LEU A 131 -18.12 21.94 5.28
N THR A 132 -17.74 22.73 4.27
CA THR A 132 -16.96 22.26 3.11
C THR A 132 -15.60 21.72 3.55
N SER A 133 -14.92 22.43 4.46
CA SER A 133 -13.67 21.94 5.07
C SER A 133 -13.85 20.59 5.77
N SER A 134 -14.93 20.43 6.54
CA SER A 134 -15.25 19.15 7.18
C SER A 134 -15.50 18.02 6.18
N VAL A 135 -16.21 18.30 5.09
CA VAL A 135 -16.46 17.33 4.01
C VAL A 135 -15.15 16.92 3.33
N HIS A 136 -14.29 17.88 3.03
CA HIS A 136 -12.96 17.65 2.47
C HIS A 136 -12.11 16.76 3.39
N SER A 137 -11.98 17.11 4.68
CA SER A 137 -11.24 16.29 5.65
C SER A 137 -11.77 14.86 5.75
N LYS A 138 -13.10 14.68 5.72
CA LYS A 138 -13.71 13.33 5.69
C LYS A 138 -13.38 12.58 4.40
N LYS A 139 -13.33 13.25 3.25
CA LYS A 139 -12.98 12.63 1.96
C LYS A 139 -11.53 12.17 1.94
N VAL A 140 -10.59 13.03 2.36
CA VAL A 140 -9.18 12.67 2.51
C VAL A 140 -9.00 11.50 3.49
N GLY A 141 -9.66 11.56 4.65
CA GLY A 141 -9.60 10.48 5.64
C GLY A 141 -10.15 9.14 5.11
N ARG A 142 -11.19 9.15 4.27
CA ARG A 142 -11.69 7.94 3.60
C ARG A 142 -10.68 7.39 2.58
N LEU A 143 -10.00 8.24 1.82
CA LEU A 143 -8.97 7.81 0.87
C LEU A 143 -7.80 7.15 1.60
N GLN A 144 -7.32 7.75 2.69
CA GLN A 144 -6.24 7.20 3.52
C GLN A 144 -6.61 5.82 4.09
N LYS A 145 -7.81 5.68 4.66
CA LYS A 145 -8.28 4.39 5.19
C LYS A 145 -8.40 3.31 4.11
N ARG A 146 -8.87 3.67 2.91
CA ARG A 146 -8.95 2.71 1.79
C ARG A 146 -7.57 2.27 1.32
N ARG A 147 -6.61 3.21 1.21
CA ARG A 147 -5.21 2.91 0.92
C ARG A 147 -4.64 1.92 1.94
N GLU A 148 -4.85 2.18 3.23
CA GLU A 148 -4.37 1.30 4.30
C GLU A 148 -4.99 -0.10 4.25
N ALA A 149 -6.31 -0.19 4.02
CA ALA A 149 -6.99 -1.47 3.89
C ALA A 149 -6.45 -2.28 2.70
N GLU A 150 -6.31 -1.66 1.53
CA GLU A 150 -5.82 -2.33 0.33
C GLU A 150 -4.34 -2.77 0.46
N LEU A 151 -3.51 -1.98 1.16
CA LEU A 151 -2.14 -2.38 1.49
C LEU A 151 -2.11 -3.57 2.47
N SER A 152 -3.02 -3.60 3.43
CA SER A 152 -3.17 -4.71 4.38
C SER A 152 -3.63 -5.99 3.69
N ASP A 153 -4.51 -5.91 2.67
CA ASP A 153 -4.97 -7.07 1.91
C ASP A 153 -3.81 -7.75 1.16
N TYR A 154 -2.84 -6.97 0.68
CA TYR A 154 -1.62 -7.50 0.10
C TYR A 154 -0.71 -8.21 1.10
N ASP A 155 -0.63 -7.72 2.34
CA ASP A 155 0.09 -8.40 3.42
C ASP A 155 -0.55 -9.74 3.77
N SER A 156 -1.88 -9.77 3.89
CA SER A 156 -2.65 -11.00 4.08
C SER A 156 -2.45 -11.98 2.93
N SER A 157 -2.46 -11.49 1.68
CA SER A 157 -2.25 -12.31 0.48
C SER A 157 -0.87 -12.98 0.46
N LEU A 158 0.18 -12.28 0.91
CA LEU A 158 1.53 -12.84 1.03
C LEU A 158 1.58 -13.97 2.07
N ALA A 159 0.97 -13.75 3.24
CA ALA A 159 0.90 -14.76 4.30
C ALA A 159 0.09 -15.99 3.87
N GLU A 160 -1.04 -15.80 3.20
CA GLU A 160 -1.84 -16.90 2.64
C GLU A 160 -1.09 -17.68 1.58
N TYR A 161 -0.34 -16.99 0.71
CA TYR A 161 0.46 -17.65 -0.32
C TYR A 161 1.57 -18.51 0.30
N GLU A 162 2.25 -18.01 1.32
CA GLU A 162 3.22 -18.78 2.09
C GLU A 162 2.60 -20.03 2.73
N LEU A 163 1.45 -19.86 3.38
CA LEU A 163 0.76 -20.98 4.01
C LEU A 163 0.37 -22.06 2.98
N LYS A 164 -0.18 -21.65 1.83
CA LYS A 164 -0.55 -22.56 0.74
C LYS A 164 0.67 -23.30 0.19
N LEU A 165 1.79 -22.61 -0.04
CA LEU A 165 3.03 -23.24 -0.50
C LEU A 165 3.53 -24.30 0.49
N ARG A 166 3.57 -23.97 1.78
CA ARG A 166 4.01 -24.90 2.83
C ARG A 166 3.07 -26.11 2.93
N GLN A 167 1.76 -25.90 2.88
CA GLN A 167 0.76 -26.99 2.90
C GLN A 167 0.91 -27.94 1.69
N GLN A 168 1.08 -27.40 0.49
CA GLN A 168 1.28 -28.20 -0.73
C GLN A 168 2.54 -29.07 -0.66
N LYS A 169 3.62 -28.55 -0.06
CA LYS A 169 4.88 -29.30 0.10
C LYS A 169 4.83 -30.33 1.22
N MET A 170 4.08 -30.06 2.31
CA MET A 170 3.84 -31.05 3.36
C MET A 170 2.93 -32.20 2.91
N ALA A 171 1.94 -31.93 2.06
CA ALA A 171 1.04 -32.96 1.50
C ALA A 171 1.70 -33.86 0.44
N ALA A 172 2.93 -33.55 0.03
CA ALA A 172 3.72 -34.36 -0.91
C ALA A 172 4.56 -35.45 -0.22
N PHE A 173 4.40 -35.63 1.09
CA PHE A 173 4.97 -36.70 1.92
C PHE A 173 3.87 -37.59 2.49
#